data_AF-A0A0L0G8N1-F1
#
_entry.id   AF-A0A0L0G8N1-F1
#
_cell.length_a   1.000
_cell.length_b   1.000
_cell.length_c   1.000
_cell.angle_alpha   90.00
_cell.angle_beta   90.00
_cell.angle_gamma   90.00
#
_symmetry.space_group_name_H-M   'P 1'
#
loop_
_entity.id
_entity.type
_entity.pdbx_description
1 polymer ?
#
loop_
_entity_poly.entity_id
_entity_poly.type
_entity_poly.pdbx_seq_one_letter_code
_entity_poly.pdbx_strand_id
1 'polypeptide(L)'
;MDVLKQLNHPNIIRIYETLETPDTLYFFLNYARGGDMYTELERKGRMEEKHARKAYRSILSAVEYCHSMGIAHRDLKSENLLFGSDRTVYVADFGLSNYFQEGTMFDTFCGSHGCAAPEVLVGRPYSGPEADVWSLGVLLYVMVEGTLPFATTADSSAAKFETRYMSKSCRKFLREILKPEPRTRPNAAALMEMEWINEGTTSLRPYRNPPKPANGEPEVDEDVVFRMNIAYKLSRRRVVRAVAANNFDNIMATYNILLDKKNRDVNRFKIENSKLSSEFEE
;
A
#
# COMPACT_ATOMS: atom_id res chain seq x y z
N MET A 1 3.14 -7.14 -14.96
CA MET A 1 4.60 -6.90 -14.81
C MET A 1 4.95 -5.41 -14.82
N ASP A 2 4.45 -4.65 -15.79
CA ASP A 2 4.78 -3.22 -15.93
C ASP A 2 4.24 -2.33 -14.81
N VAL A 3 3.14 -2.73 -14.17
CA VAL A 3 2.50 -2.01 -13.07
C VAL A 3 3.47 -1.79 -11.90
N LEU A 4 4.03 -2.86 -11.32
CA LEU A 4 4.94 -2.75 -10.18
C LEU A 4 6.19 -1.92 -10.47
N LYS A 5 6.68 -1.94 -11.71
CA LYS A 5 7.84 -1.15 -12.14
C LYS A 5 7.58 0.37 -12.18
N GLN A 6 6.31 0.77 -12.16
CA GLN A 6 5.90 2.19 -12.19
C GLN A 6 5.52 2.72 -10.81
N LEU A 7 5.29 1.84 -9.83
CA LEU A 7 4.87 2.22 -8.50
C LEU A 7 6.08 2.58 -7.63
N ASN A 8 6.05 3.78 -7.06
CA ASN A 8 7.04 4.24 -6.09
C ASN A 8 6.32 4.91 -4.91
N HIS A 9 5.97 4.11 -3.89
CA HIS A 9 5.27 4.58 -2.71
C HIS A 9 5.86 3.92 -1.46
N PRO A 10 6.01 4.64 -0.32
CA PRO A 10 6.64 4.10 0.89
C PRO A 10 5.91 2.89 1.50
N ASN A 11 4.62 2.72 1.20
CA ASN A 11 3.78 1.62 1.67
C ASN A 11 3.41 0.60 0.57
N ILE A 12 4.19 0.52 -0.51
CA ILE A 12 4.06 -0.52 -1.54
C ILE A 12 5.36 -1.32 -1.59
N ILE A 13 5.26 -2.63 -1.81
CA ILE A 13 6.43 -3.48 -2.01
C ILE A 13 7.20 -3.02 -3.27
N ARG A 14 8.48 -2.72 -3.11
CA ARG A 14 9.36 -2.17 -4.14
C ARG A 14 10.15 -3.28 -4.80
N ILE A 15 10.17 -3.29 -6.13
CA ILE A 15 11.13 -4.05 -6.92
C ILE A 15 12.46 -3.27 -6.96
N TYR A 16 13.55 -3.91 -6.55
CA TYR A 16 14.90 -3.38 -6.72
C TYR A 16 15.53 -3.84 -8.03
N GLU A 17 15.38 -5.12 -8.36
CA GLU A 17 16.01 -5.75 -9.52
C GLU A 17 15.08 -6.80 -10.14
N THR A 18 15.19 -6.97 -11.45
CA THR A 18 14.58 -8.09 -12.17
C THR A 18 15.64 -8.83 -12.97
N LEU A 19 15.72 -10.15 -12.82
CA LEU A 19 16.56 -11.01 -13.65
C LEU A 19 15.69 -11.98 -14.44
N GLU A 20 16.11 -12.27 -15.66
CA GLU A 20 15.41 -13.16 -16.58
C GLU A 20 16.37 -14.22 -17.10
N THR A 21 16.00 -15.48 -16.92
CA THR A 21 16.58 -16.63 -17.63
C THR A 21 15.57 -17.10 -18.70
N PRO A 22 15.95 -17.99 -19.62
CA PRO A 22 15.03 -18.46 -20.66
C PRO A 22 13.71 -19.06 -20.15
N ASP A 23 13.68 -19.53 -18.91
CA ASP A 23 12.60 -20.28 -18.29
C ASP A 23 12.07 -19.66 -16.97
N THR A 24 12.78 -18.67 -16.40
CA THR A 24 12.48 -18.14 -15.06
C THR A 24 12.65 -16.63 -14.97
N LEU A 25 11.70 -15.98 -14.31
CA LEU A 25 11.79 -14.57 -13.92
C LEU A 25 12.03 -14.46 -12.41
N TYR A 26 13.08 -13.73 -12.02
CA TYR A 26 13.44 -13.46 -10.64
C TYR A 26 13.15 -12.00 -10.29
N PHE A 27 12.46 -11.79 -9.17
CA PHE A 27 12.16 -10.46 -8.63
C PHE A 27 12.87 -10.28 -7.29
N PHE A 28 13.68 -9.24 -7.19
CA PHE A 28 14.33 -8.86 -5.94
C PHE A 28 13.54 -7.72 -5.32
N LEU A 29 12.85 -8.01 -4.22
CA LEU A 29 11.92 -7.10 -3.54
C LEU A 29 12.44 -6.65 -2.18
N ASN A 30 11.86 -5.59 -1.60
CA ASN A 30 12.12 -5.29 -0.19
C ASN A 30 11.54 -6.37 0.73
N TYR A 31 12.36 -6.83 1.67
CA TYR A 31 11.94 -7.86 2.63
C TYR A 31 11.14 -7.26 3.79
N ALA A 32 9.88 -7.67 3.91
CA ALA A 32 9.00 -7.33 5.03
C ALA A 32 9.13 -8.37 6.15
N ARG A 33 10.12 -8.16 7.04
CA ARG A 33 10.50 -9.12 8.10
C ARG A 33 9.41 -9.40 9.14
N GLY A 34 8.40 -8.53 9.27
CA GLY A 34 7.33 -8.64 10.26
C GLY A 34 6.23 -9.64 9.89
N GLY A 35 6.32 -10.30 8.73
CA GLY A 35 5.29 -11.22 8.24
C GLY A 35 4.06 -10.50 7.70
N ASP A 36 3.02 -11.25 7.37
CA ASP A 36 1.75 -10.73 6.86
C ASP A 36 0.76 -10.39 7.98
N MET A 37 -0.23 -9.54 7.66
CA MET A 37 -1.25 -9.09 8.59
C MET A 37 -2.23 -10.19 8.97
N TYR A 38 -2.47 -11.15 8.09
CA TYR A 38 -3.35 -12.29 8.37
C TYR A 38 -2.80 -13.11 9.55
N THR A 39 -1.54 -13.52 9.48
CA THR A 39 -0.85 -14.29 10.52
C THR A 39 -0.80 -13.52 11.84
N GLU A 40 -0.59 -12.20 11.79
CA GLU A 40 -0.61 -11.37 12.99
C GLU A 40 -2.00 -11.33 13.64
N LEU A 41 -3.06 -11.22 12.84
CA LEU A 41 -4.45 -11.25 13.32
C LEU A 41 -4.86 -12.62 13.84
N GLU A 42 -4.45 -13.73 13.20
CA GLU A 42 -4.67 -15.07 13.73
C GLU A 42 -4.03 -15.25 15.11
N ARG A 43 -2.80 -14.73 15.27
CA ARG A 43 -2.02 -14.93 16.50
C ARG A 43 -2.46 -14.02 17.65
N LYS A 44 -2.78 -12.75 17.37
CA LYS A 44 -3.14 -11.74 18.39
C LYS A 44 -4.64 -11.48 18.49
N GLY A 45 -5.43 -12.00 17.57
CA GLY A 45 -6.81 -11.58 17.36
C GLY A 45 -6.89 -10.18 16.75
N ARG A 46 -7.99 -9.49 17.01
CA ARG A 46 -8.24 -8.13 16.52
C ARG A 46 -7.18 -7.11 16.95
N MET A 47 -7.05 -6.06 16.16
CA MET A 47 -6.27 -4.87 16.46
C MET A 47 -7.13 -3.85 17.22
N GLU A 48 -6.53 -3.16 18.18
CA GLU A 48 -7.14 -1.96 18.74
C GLU A 48 -7.33 -0.91 17.65
N GLU A 49 -8.47 -0.20 17.71
CA GLU A 49 -8.88 0.75 16.67
C GLU A 49 -7.81 1.81 16.39
N LYS A 50 -7.06 2.27 17.41
CA LYS A 50 -5.94 3.22 17.23
C LYS A 50 -4.81 2.65 16.38
N HIS A 51 -4.44 1.39 16.61
CA HIS A 51 -3.41 0.69 15.84
C HIS A 51 -3.92 0.35 14.43
N ALA A 52 -5.17 -0.08 14.32
CA ALA A 52 -5.83 -0.35 13.05
C ALA A 52 -5.87 0.91 12.17
N ARG A 53 -6.28 2.06 12.72
CA ARG A 53 -6.28 3.36 12.03
C ARG A 53 -4.91 3.72 11.47
N LYS A 54 -3.84 3.55 12.25
CA LYS A 54 -2.47 3.85 11.80
C LYS A 54 -2.04 2.98 10.61
N ALA A 55 -2.29 1.68 10.68
CA ALA A 55 -2.02 0.76 9.58
C ALA A 55 -2.90 1.09 8.36
N TYR A 56 -4.20 1.30 8.58
CA TYR A 56 -5.17 1.60 7.54
C TYR A 56 -4.86 2.89 6.79
N ARG A 57 -4.35 3.94 7.45
CA ARG A 57 -3.84 5.16 6.80
C ARG A 57 -2.74 4.87 5.78
N SER A 58 -1.82 3.97 6.11
CA SER A 58 -0.71 3.59 5.24
C SER A 58 -1.21 2.83 4.00
N ILE A 59 -2.17 1.93 4.23
CA ILE A 59 -2.80 1.13 3.18
C ILE A 59 -3.63 2.03 2.25
N LEU A 60 -4.47 2.91 2.81
CA LEU A 60 -5.28 3.85 2.06
C LEU A 60 -4.43 4.80 1.23
N SER A 61 -3.31 5.29 1.78
CA SER A 61 -2.34 6.11 1.02
C SER A 61 -1.77 5.35 -0.18
N ALA A 62 -1.40 4.07 0.00
CA ALA A 62 -0.89 3.25 -1.10
C ALA A 62 -1.96 2.99 -2.17
N VAL A 63 -3.20 2.69 -1.76
CA VAL A 63 -4.30 2.42 -2.69
C VAL A 63 -4.72 3.67 -3.45
N GLU A 64 -4.83 4.82 -2.78
CA GLU A 64 -5.10 6.09 -3.47
C GLU A 64 -3.99 6.43 -4.47
N TYR A 65 -2.73 6.20 -4.11
CA TYR A 65 -1.62 6.37 -5.04
C TYR A 65 -1.76 5.50 -6.29
N CYS A 66 -2.08 4.21 -6.13
CA CYS A 66 -2.36 3.31 -7.25
C CYS A 66 -3.53 3.82 -8.11
N HIS A 67 -4.64 4.23 -7.48
CA HIS A 67 -5.81 4.75 -8.18
C HIS A 67 -5.49 6.04 -8.94
N SER A 68 -4.66 6.92 -8.38
CA SER A 68 -4.18 8.15 -9.04
C SER A 68 -3.30 7.88 -10.27
N MET A 69 -2.67 6.70 -10.31
CA MET A 69 -1.88 6.20 -11.44
C MET A 69 -2.72 5.37 -12.42
N GLY A 70 -4.05 5.29 -12.22
CA GLY A 70 -4.95 4.50 -13.07
C GLY A 70 -4.80 2.99 -12.88
N ILE A 71 -4.34 2.53 -11.71
CA ILE A 71 -4.09 1.12 -11.40
C ILE A 71 -5.04 0.66 -10.29
N ALA A 72 -5.81 -0.40 -10.55
CA ALA A 72 -6.61 -1.09 -9.53
C ALA A 72 -5.87 -2.34 -9.05
N HIS A 73 -5.87 -2.60 -7.74
CA HIS A 73 -5.17 -3.74 -7.16
C HIS A 73 -5.91 -5.06 -7.36
N ARG A 74 -7.24 -5.07 -7.13
CA ARG A 74 -8.16 -6.20 -7.35
C ARG A 74 -7.98 -7.44 -6.44
N ASP A 75 -7.10 -7.38 -5.43
CA ASP A 75 -6.93 -8.46 -4.44
C ASP A 75 -6.42 -7.92 -3.10
N LEU A 76 -7.04 -6.85 -2.60
CA LEU A 76 -6.72 -6.30 -1.29
C LEU A 76 -7.29 -7.22 -0.19
N LYS A 77 -6.39 -7.78 0.61
CA LYS A 77 -6.69 -8.70 1.73
C LYS A 77 -5.54 -8.69 2.73
N SER A 78 -5.77 -9.23 3.91
CA SER A 78 -4.78 -9.23 5.00
C SER A 78 -3.49 -9.99 4.68
N GLU A 79 -3.55 -11.01 3.83
CA GLU A 79 -2.39 -11.79 3.39
C GLU A 79 -1.45 -10.96 2.50
N ASN A 80 -2.01 -9.98 1.77
CA ASN A 80 -1.28 -9.10 0.87
C ASN A 80 -0.78 -7.82 1.57
N LEU A 81 -0.85 -7.77 2.90
CA LEU A 81 -0.36 -6.66 3.71
C LEU A 81 0.77 -7.14 4.60
N LEU A 82 1.97 -6.62 4.37
CA LEU A 82 3.17 -7.08 5.03
C LEU A 82 3.69 -6.04 6.01
N PHE A 83 4.23 -6.49 7.14
CA PHE A 83 4.87 -5.63 8.12
C PHE A 83 6.39 -5.57 7.92
N GLY A 84 6.93 -4.36 7.88
CA GLY A 84 8.35 -4.08 7.99
C GLY A 84 8.89 -4.27 9.40
N SER A 85 10.21 -4.15 9.54
CA SER A 85 10.91 -4.25 10.84
C SER A 85 10.48 -3.20 11.87
N ASP A 86 9.96 -2.07 11.42
CA ASP A 86 9.51 -0.92 12.22
C ASP A 86 7.98 -0.80 12.30
N ARG A 87 7.27 -1.89 11.96
CA ARG A 87 5.80 -1.93 11.79
C ARG A 87 5.27 -1.01 10.67
N THR A 88 6.13 -0.58 9.74
CA THR A 88 5.64 -0.02 8.47
C THR A 88 4.81 -1.06 7.73
N VAL A 89 3.68 -0.66 7.16
CA VAL A 89 2.84 -1.56 6.36
C VAL A 89 3.20 -1.40 4.89
N TYR A 90 3.32 -2.52 4.19
CA TYR A 90 3.53 -2.60 2.74
C TYR A 90 2.37 -3.36 2.12
N VAL A 91 1.73 -2.76 1.11
CA VAL A 91 0.83 -3.47 0.19
C VAL A 91 1.69 -4.26 -0.79
N ALA A 92 1.40 -5.54 -0.91
CA ALA A 92 2.13 -6.49 -1.75
C ALA A 92 1.17 -7.21 -2.71
N ASP A 93 1.76 -8.05 -3.57
CA ASP A 93 1.06 -8.88 -4.55
C ASP A 93 0.12 -8.14 -5.52
N PHE A 94 0.75 -7.56 -6.54
CA PHE A 94 0.07 -6.90 -7.65
C PHE A 94 -0.16 -7.87 -8.82
N GLY A 95 -0.14 -9.20 -8.59
CA GLY A 95 -0.28 -10.21 -9.64
C GLY A 95 -1.62 -10.14 -10.39
N LEU A 96 -2.66 -9.64 -9.73
CA LEU A 96 -4.01 -9.45 -10.30
C LEU A 96 -4.33 -7.98 -10.65
N SER A 97 -3.39 -7.08 -10.37
CA SER A 97 -3.56 -5.64 -10.64
C SER A 97 -3.61 -5.35 -12.13
N ASN A 98 -4.36 -4.31 -12.51
CA ASN A 98 -4.44 -3.89 -13.89
C ASN A 98 -4.76 -2.39 -14.02
N TYR A 99 -4.46 -1.84 -15.19
CA TYR A 99 -4.85 -0.48 -15.53
C TYR A 99 -6.35 -0.40 -15.73
N PHE A 100 -6.96 0.67 -15.23
CA PHE A 100 -8.33 1.05 -15.53
C PHE A 100 -8.34 2.43 -16.17
N GLN A 101 -9.31 2.65 -17.04
CA GLN A 101 -9.61 3.94 -17.65
C GLN A 101 -11.12 4.19 -17.58
N GLU A 102 -11.51 5.45 -17.60
CA GLU A 102 -12.92 5.82 -17.64
C GLU A 102 -13.61 5.17 -18.85
N GLY A 103 -14.69 4.43 -18.60
CA GLY A 103 -15.42 3.67 -19.62
C GLY A 103 -14.93 2.25 -19.89
N THR A 104 -13.80 1.82 -19.31
CA THR A 104 -13.36 0.41 -19.33
C THR A 104 -13.89 -0.33 -18.10
N MET A 105 -14.28 -1.59 -18.29
CA MET A 105 -14.77 -2.46 -17.22
C MET A 105 -14.05 -3.79 -17.26
N PHE A 106 -13.74 -4.33 -16.08
CA PHE A 106 -13.28 -5.70 -15.91
C PHE A 106 -14.49 -6.64 -15.88
N ASP A 107 -14.42 -7.74 -16.62
CA ASP A 107 -15.43 -8.80 -16.67
C ASP A 107 -14.95 -10.12 -16.04
N THR A 108 -13.70 -10.14 -15.57
CA THR A 108 -13.06 -11.30 -14.95
C THR A 108 -13.15 -11.25 -13.43
N PHE A 109 -13.62 -12.35 -12.83
CA PHE A 109 -13.46 -12.57 -11.41
C PHE A 109 -11.98 -12.81 -11.09
N CYS A 110 -11.36 -11.86 -10.41
CA CYS A 110 -10.01 -11.96 -9.87
C CYS A 110 -10.04 -11.40 -8.45
N GLY A 111 -9.51 -12.16 -7.49
CA GLY A 111 -9.46 -11.79 -6.08
C GLY A 111 -9.99 -12.88 -5.14
N SER A 112 -9.82 -12.63 -3.85
CA SER A 112 -10.19 -13.59 -2.81
C SER A 112 -11.66 -13.45 -2.38
N HIS A 113 -12.41 -14.56 -2.39
CA HIS A 113 -13.88 -14.56 -2.20
C HIS A 113 -14.36 -13.80 -0.95
N GLY A 114 -13.64 -13.87 0.17
CA GLY A 114 -14.04 -13.22 1.43
C GLY A 114 -13.95 -11.69 1.42
N CYS A 115 -13.15 -11.09 0.53
CA CYS A 115 -12.95 -9.64 0.42
C CYS A 115 -13.53 -9.04 -0.87
N ALA A 116 -14.13 -9.88 -1.72
CA ALA A 116 -14.67 -9.47 -3.01
C ALA A 116 -15.95 -8.64 -2.84
N ALA A 117 -16.08 -7.62 -3.69
CA ALA A 117 -17.26 -6.79 -3.74
C ALA A 117 -18.48 -7.56 -4.31
N PRO A 118 -19.72 -7.20 -3.94
CA PRO A 118 -20.92 -7.90 -4.39
C PRO A 118 -21.05 -7.99 -5.92
N GLU A 119 -20.69 -6.93 -6.62
CA GLU A 119 -20.68 -6.86 -8.09
C GLU A 119 -19.68 -7.84 -8.72
N VAL A 120 -18.51 -8.02 -8.08
CA VAL A 120 -17.48 -8.96 -8.51
C VAL A 120 -17.96 -10.40 -8.29
N LEU A 121 -18.55 -10.68 -7.12
CA LEU A 121 -19.09 -12.00 -6.77
C LEU A 121 -20.21 -12.47 -7.72
N VAL A 122 -21.02 -11.54 -8.23
CA VAL A 122 -22.11 -11.83 -9.19
C VAL A 122 -21.62 -11.81 -10.64
N GLY A 123 -20.33 -11.54 -10.88
CA GLY A 123 -19.72 -11.51 -12.22
C GLY A 123 -20.19 -10.32 -13.06
N ARG A 124 -20.59 -9.21 -12.42
CA ARG A 124 -20.94 -7.98 -13.14
C ARG A 124 -19.68 -7.23 -13.54
N PRO A 125 -19.68 -6.59 -14.74
CA PRO A 125 -18.59 -5.70 -15.11
C PRO A 125 -18.40 -4.58 -14.08
N TYR A 126 -17.15 -4.29 -13.72
CA TYR A 126 -16.79 -3.31 -12.68
C TYR A 126 -15.56 -2.49 -13.09
N SER A 127 -15.41 -1.26 -12.60
CA SER A 127 -14.35 -0.34 -13.04
C SER A 127 -13.02 -0.55 -12.31
N GLY A 128 -13.05 -1.18 -11.13
CA GLY A 128 -11.87 -1.57 -10.35
C GLY A 128 -11.74 -0.81 -9.02
N PRO A 129 -11.55 0.52 -9.03
CA PRO A 129 -11.33 1.32 -7.82
C PRO A 129 -12.40 1.16 -6.74
N GLU A 130 -13.65 1.06 -7.13
CA GLU A 130 -14.79 0.89 -6.23
C GLU A 130 -14.83 -0.51 -5.60
N ALA A 131 -14.33 -1.53 -6.29
CA ALA A 131 -14.16 -2.86 -5.74
C ALA A 131 -12.99 -2.89 -4.74
N ASP A 132 -11.87 -2.22 -5.04
CA ASP A 132 -10.77 -2.03 -4.08
C ASP A 132 -11.25 -1.31 -2.81
N VAL A 133 -12.10 -0.28 -2.94
CA VAL A 133 -12.70 0.43 -1.81
C VAL A 133 -13.56 -0.50 -0.95
N TRP A 134 -14.34 -1.40 -1.55
CA TRP A 134 -15.06 -2.42 -0.80
C TRP A 134 -14.11 -3.33 -0.03
N SER A 135 -13.06 -3.83 -0.68
CA SER A 135 -12.06 -4.68 -0.03
C SER A 135 -11.34 -3.95 1.11
N LEU A 136 -11.09 -2.64 0.99
CA LEU A 136 -10.61 -1.80 2.09
C LEU A 136 -11.61 -1.76 3.26
N GLY A 137 -12.92 -1.73 3.00
CA GLY A 137 -13.94 -1.83 4.05
C GLY A 137 -13.90 -3.18 4.77
N VAL A 138 -13.89 -4.28 4.02
CA VAL A 138 -13.81 -5.64 4.58
C VAL A 138 -12.54 -5.80 5.42
N LEU A 139 -11.42 -5.30 4.91
CA LEU A 139 -10.14 -5.32 5.61
C LEU A 139 -10.19 -4.56 6.94
N LEU A 140 -10.72 -3.34 6.97
CA LEU A 140 -10.87 -2.58 8.22
C LEU A 140 -11.72 -3.34 9.24
N TYR A 141 -12.80 -3.98 8.76
CA TYR A 141 -13.64 -4.80 9.62
C TYR A 141 -12.86 -5.96 10.23
N VAL A 142 -12.15 -6.73 9.40
CA VAL A 142 -11.32 -7.85 9.85
C VAL A 142 -10.26 -7.39 10.85
N MET A 143 -9.63 -6.24 10.61
CA MET A 143 -8.64 -5.68 11.53
C MET A 143 -9.22 -5.37 12.92
N VAL A 144 -10.44 -4.80 13.01
CA VAL A 144 -11.00 -4.32 14.30
C VAL A 144 -11.88 -5.35 15.00
N GLU A 145 -12.57 -6.20 14.26
CA GLU A 145 -13.48 -7.22 14.80
C GLU A 145 -12.84 -8.62 14.83
N GLY A 146 -11.78 -8.86 14.04
CA GLY A 146 -11.09 -10.16 13.98
C GLY A 146 -11.86 -11.26 13.25
N THR A 147 -12.95 -10.91 12.57
CA THR A 147 -13.82 -11.82 11.81
C THR A 147 -14.19 -11.20 10.47
N LEU A 148 -14.78 -11.96 9.55
CA LEU A 148 -15.32 -11.41 8.32
C LEU A 148 -16.66 -10.69 8.58
N PRO A 149 -16.96 -9.59 7.86
CA PRO A 149 -18.22 -8.85 8.02
C PRO A 149 -19.44 -9.62 7.53
N PHE A 150 -19.25 -10.55 6.60
CA PHE A 150 -20.31 -11.29 5.93
C PHE A 150 -19.99 -12.79 5.99
N ALA A 151 -20.96 -13.59 6.41
CA ALA A 151 -20.84 -15.05 6.40
C ALA A 151 -21.10 -15.64 5.01
N THR A 152 -21.97 -15.00 4.23
CA THR A 152 -22.36 -15.43 2.88
C THR A 152 -22.36 -14.27 1.88
N THR A 153 -22.33 -14.60 0.60
CA THR A 153 -22.46 -13.62 -0.49
C THR A 153 -23.81 -12.90 -0.46
N ALA A 154 -24.88 -13.55 0.02
CA ALA A 154 -26.20 -12.94 0.18
C ALA A 154 -26.19 -11.81 1.22
N ASP A 155 -25.45 -11.96 2.32
CA ASP A 155 -25.39 -10.96 3.38
C ASP A 155 -24.70 -9.66 2.92
N SER A 156 -23.73 -9.78 2.01
CA SER A 156 -23.03 -8.63 1.42
C SER A 156 -23.97 -7.68 0.66
N SER A 157 -25.06 -8.21 0.09
CA SER A 157 -26.07 -7.42 -0.63
C SER A 157 -26.94 -6.57 0.29
N ALA A 158 -27.03 -6.93 1.57
CA ALA A 158 -27.85 -6.23 2.56
C ALA A 158 -27.05 -5.20 3.39
N ALA A 159 -25.72 -5.15 3.25
CA ALA A 159 -24.81 -4.32 4.05
C ALA A 159 -25.03 -4.42 5.57
N LYS A 160 -25.51 -5.58 6.05
CA LYS A 160 -25.70 -5.85 7.46
C LYS A 160 -24.48 -6.58 8.00
N PHE A 161 -23.78 -5.95 8.92
CA PHE A 161 -22.65 -6.52 9.66
C PHE A 161 -22.78 -6.15 11.14
N GLU A 162 -22.40 -7.07 12.02
CA GLU A 162 -22.36 -6.82 13.47
C GLU A 162 -21.08 -6.08 13.84
N THR A 163 -21.11 -5.18 14.83
CA THR A 163 -19.89 -4.50 15.28
C THR A 163 -19.86 -4.46 16.79
N ARG A 164 -18.94 -5.18 17.42
CA ARG A 164 -18.83 -5.34 18.87
C ARG A 164 -17.72 -4.48 19.45
N TYR A 165 -16.64 -4.30 18.70
CA TYR A 165 -15.43 -3.62 19.16
C TYR A 165 -15.21 -2.24 18.52
N MET A 166 -15.89 -1.94 17.42
CA MET A 166 -15.79 -0.63 16.75
C MET A 166 -16.48 0.50 17.51
N SER A 167 -15.81 1.65 17.55
CA SER A 167 -16.41 2.93 17.94
C SER A 167 -17.55 3.35 16.99
N LYS A 168 -18.36 4.31 17.45
CA LYS A 168 -19.43 4.90 16.62
C LYS A 168 -18.87 5.57 15.36
N SER A 169 -17.71 6.22 15.47
CA SER A 169 -17.04 6.89 14.35
C SER A 169 -16.52 5.89 13.33
N CYS A 170 -15.81 4.85 13.77
CA CYS A 170 -15.34 3.76 12.92
C CYS A 170 -16.49 3.07 12.18
N ARG A 171 -17.58 2.79 12.90
CA ARG A 171 -18.78 2.19 12.31
C ARG A 171 -19.42 3.09 11.24
N LYS A 172 -19.48 4.40 11.49
CA LYS A 172 -20.00 5.37 10.50
C LYS A 172 -19.11 5.39 9.26
N PHE A 173 -17.79 5.44 9.43
CA PHE A 173 -16.82 5.35 8.36
C PHE A 173 -17.00 4.08 7.52
N LEU A 174 -17.11 2.93 8.18
CA LEU A 174 -17.26 1.64 7.51
C LEU A 174 -18.58 1.52 6.72
N ARG A 175 -19.68 2.08 7.22
CA ARG A 175 -20.97 2.10 6.51
C ARG A 175 -20.96 2.93 5.24
N GLU A 176 -20.11 3.96 5.17
CA GLU A 176 -19.94 4.72 3.93
C GLU A 176 -19.23 3.90 2.84
N ILE A 177 -18.33 3.01 3.26
CA ILE A 177 -17.54 2.13 2.38
C ILE A 177 -18.35 0.92 1.90
N LEU A 178 -18.94 0.16 2.84
CA LEU A 178 -19.61 -1.11 2.58
C LEU A 178 -21.04 -0.91 2.05
N LYS A 179 -21.19 -0.09 1.00
CA LYS A 179 -22.46 0.09 0.29
C LYS A 179 -22.56 -0.91 -0.86
N PRO A 180 -23.70 -1.62 -1.03
CA PRO A 180 -23.84 -2.61 -2.09
C PRO A 180 -23.70 -1.99 -3.48
N GLU A 181 -24.26 -0.80 -3.68
CA GLU A 181 -24.17 -0.07 -4.94
C GLU A 181 -22.79 0.59 -5.12
N PRO A 182 -21.96 0.16 -6.10
CA PRO A 182 -20.57 0.59 -6.19
C PRO A 182 -20.41 2.10 -6.44
N ARG A 183 -21.33 2.71 -7.20
CA ARG A 183 -21.32 4.15 -7.51
C ARG A 183 -21.58 5.06 -6.31
N THR A 184 -22.14 4.50 -5.23
CA THR A 184 -22.43 5.25 -4.00
C THR A 184 -21.28 5.22 -2.99
N ARG A 185 -20.25 4.40 -3.27
CA ARG A 185 -19.05 4.32 -2.45
C ARG A 185 -18.18 5.57 -2.70
N PRO A 186 -17.59 6.16 -1.65
CA PRO A 186 -16.59 7.20 -1.82
C PRO A 186 -15.34 6.64 -2.51
N ASN A 187 -14.65 7.46 -3.30
CA ASN A 187 -13.33 7.08 -3.83
C ASN A 187 -12.24 7.13 -2.73
N ALA A 188 -11.06 6.57 -3.01
CA ALA A 188 -9.98 6.50 -2.02
C ALA A 188 -9.55 7.89 -1.51
N ALA A 189 -9.52 8.92 -2.37
CA ALA A 189 -9.19 10.29 -1.96
C ALA A 189 -10.23 10.86 -0.97
N ALA A 190 -11.52 10.67 -1.23
CA ALA A 190 -12.59 11.08 -0.33
C ALA A 190 -12.52 10.37 1.02
N LEU A 191 -12.11 9.08 1.04
CA LEU A 191 -11.88 8.36 2.30
C LEU A 191 -10.77 9.00 3.15
N MET A 192 -9.74 9.57 2.54
CA MET A 192 -8.62 10.22 3.25
C MET A 192 -9.05 11.48 4.00
N GLU A 193 -10.18 12.09 3.62
CA GLU A 193 -10.71 13.32 4.21
C GLU A 193 -11.72 13.06 5.34
N MET A 194 -12.20 11.83 5.50
CA MET A 194 -13.22 11.52 6.50
C MET A 194 -12.73 11.70 7.94
N GLU A 195 -13.66 11.82 8.87
CA GLU A 195 -13.36 12.09 10.28
C GLU A 195 -12.51 10.99 10.90
N TRP A 196 -12.98 9.74 10.85
CA TRP A 196 -12.35 8.61 11.55
C TRP A 196 -10.88 8.41 11.19
N ILE A 197 -10.50 8.61 9.92
CA ILE A 197 -9.12 8.38 9.46
C ILE A 197 -8.15 9.40 10.05
N ASN A 198 -8.64 10.59 10.40
CA ASN A 198 -7.85 11.75 10.83
C ASN A 198 -7.95 12.03 12.34
N GLU A 199 -8.71 11.23 13.08
CA GLU A 199 -8.82 11.36 14.54
C GLU A 199 -7.45 11.26 15.23
N GLY A 200 -7.10 12.31 15.99
CA GLY A 200 -5.88 12.35 16.79
C GLY A 200 -4.58 12.39 15.98
N THR A 201 -4.62 12.79 14.71
CA THR A 201 -3.44 12.90 13.85
C THR A 201 -3.62 13.97 12.76
N THR A 202 -2.58 14.24 11.99
CA THR A 202 -2.65 15.18 10.87
C THR A 202 -3.51 14.62 9.74
N SER A 203 -4.20 15.51 9.02
CA SER A 203 -5.00 15.11 7.86
C SER A 203 -4.16 14.32 6.85
N LEU A 204 -4.65 13.15 6.47
CA LEU A 204 -4.03 12.32 5.44
C LEU A 204 -4.16 13.03 4.09
N ARG A 205 -3.10 13.01 3.27
CA ARG A 205 -3.08 13.67 1.96
C ARG A 205 -2.59 12.69 0.90
N PRO A 206 -3.09 12.80 -0.35
CA PRO A 206 -2.59 12.03 -1.47
C PRO A 206 -1.06 12.06 -1.57
N TYR A 207 -0.45 10.89 -1.75
CA TYR A 207 0.99 10.82 -1.95
C TYR A 207 1.34 11.35 -3.34
N ARG A 208 2.37 12.19 -3.42
CA ARG A 208 2.90 12.71 -4.67
C ARG A 208 4.37 12.33 -4.78
N ASN A 209 4.73 11.71 -5.90
CA ASN A 209 6.12 11.46 -6.22
C ASN A 209 6.90 12.79 -6.21
N PRO A 210 8.17 12.78 -5.78
CA PRO A 210 9.03 13.95 -5.91
C PRO A 210 9.02 14.47 -7.36
N PRO A 211 8.99 15.79 -7.59
CA PRO A 211 9.02 16.33 -8.93
C PRO A 211 10.27 15.86 -9.66
N LYS A 212 10.11 15.49 -10.94
CA LYS A 212 11.27 15.20 -11.79
C LYS A 212 12.07 16.50 -11.99
N PRO A 213 13.40 16.46 -11.92
CA PRO A 213 14.21 17.65 -12.14
C PRO A 213 13.98 18.28 -13.51
N ALA A 214 13.98 19.61 -13.57
CA ALA A 214 13.69 20.37 -14.80
C ALA A 214 14.69 20.11 -15.93
N ASN A 215 15.90 19.66 -15.62
CA ASN A 215 16.94 19.29 -16.58
C ASN A 215 16.79 17.87 -17.15
N GLY A 216 15.80 17.09 -16.69
CA GLY A 216 15.56 15.72 -17.14
C GLY A 216 16.57 14.67 -16.65
N GLU A 217 17.62 15.07 -15.93
CA GLU A 217 18.50 14.13 -15.24
C GLU A 217 17.87 13.74 -13.91
N PRO A 218 17.87 12.46 -13.51
CA PRO A 218 17.43 12.07 -12.17
C PRO A 218 18.35 12.72 -11.13
N GLU A 219 17.76 13.39 -10.15
CA GLU A 219 18.49 13.89 -8.99
C GLU A 219 18.90 12.67 -8.16
N VAL A 220 20.20 12.38 -8.18
CA VAL A 220 20.79 11.28 -7.42
C VAL A 220 21.35 11.80 -6.11
N ASP A 221 21.24 11.00 -5.05
CA ASP A 221 21.84 11.30 -3.76
C ASP A 221 23.37 11.14 -3.84
N GLU A 222 24.09 12.25 -3.75
CA GLU A 222 25.54 12.27 -3.94
C GLU A 222 26.30 11.47 -2.87
N ASP A 223 25.79 11.35 -1.64
CA ASP A 223 26.41 10.49 -0.63
C ASP A 223 26.29 9.01 -1.00
N VAL A 224 25.14 8.61 -1.56
CA VAL A 224 24.94 7.25 -2.06
C VAL A 224 25.84 6.98 -3.26
N VAL A 225 25.92 7.93 -4.21
CA VAL A 225 26.81 7.82 -5.37
C VAL A 225 28.27 7.72 -4.93
N PHE A 226 28.71 8.53 -3.97
CA PHE A 226 30.05 8.48 -3.41
C PHE A 226 30.34 7.12 -2.78
N ARG A 227 29.42 6.58 -1.98
CA ARG A 227 29.55 5.22 -1.41
C ARG A 227 29.65 4.15 -2.49
N MET A 228 28.85 4.26 -3.55
CA MET A 228 28.90 3.33 -4.68
C MET A 228 30.24 3.39 -5.43
N ASN A 229 30.82 4.58 -5.54
CA ASN A 229 32.13 4.76 -6.16
C ASN A 229 33.25 4.09 -5.35
N ILE A 230 33.28 4.33 -4.04
CA ILE A 230 34.35 3.80 -3.18
C ILE A 230 34.24 2.27 -3.05
N ALA A 231 33.05 1.75 -2.74
CA ALA A 231 32.84 0.34 -2.42
C ALA A 231 32.72 -0.56 -3.66
N TYR A 232 32.07 -0.10 -4.73
CA TYR A 232 31.74 -0.91 -5.90
C TYR A 232 32.43 -0.44 -7.19
N LYS A 233 33.29 0.58 -7.13
CA LYS A 233 34.01 1.15 -8.28
C LYS A 233 33.08 1.61 -9.42
N LEU A 234 31.86 2.03 -9.07
CA LEU A 234 30.88 2.56 -10.02
C LEU A 234 31.05 4.07 -10.17
N SER A 235 31.22 4.56 -11.39
CA SER A 235 31.31 6.01 -11.64
C SER A 235 29.93 6.66 -11.55
N ARG A 236 29.88 7.92 -11.11
CA ARG A 236 28.64 8.73 -11.06
C ARG A 236 27.85 8.65 -12.36
N ARG A 237 28.53 8.78 -13.51
CA ARG A 237 27.90 8.69 -14.83
C ARG A 237 27.16 7.37 -15.06
N ARG A 238 27.69 6.24 -14.57
CA ARG A 238 27.02 4.93 -14.69
C ARG A 238 25.80 4.85 -13.78
N VAL A 239 25.91 5.33 -12.54
CA VAL A 239 24.79 5.34 -11.58
C VAL A 239 23.64 6.22 -12.09
N VAL A 240 23.93 7.46 -12.49
CA VAL A 240 22.92 8.39 -13.04
C VAL A 240 22.22 7.77 -14.25
N ARG A 241 22.97 7.15 -15.17
CA ARG A 241 22.38 6.48 -16.34
C ARG A 241 21.47 5.32 -15.96
N ALA A 242 21.87 4.48 -15.02
CA ALA A 242 21.07 3.34 -14.58
C ALA A 242 19.76 3.80 -13.91
N VAL A 243 19.86 4.79 -13.01
CA VAL A 243 18.68 5.39 -12.34
C VAL A 243 17.76 6.07 -13.36
N ALA A 244 18.31 6.78 -14.34
CA ALA A 244 17.53 7.47 -15.38
C ALA A 244 16.80 6.48 -16.29
N ALA A 245 17.44 5.36 -16.62
CA ALA A 245 16.88 4.34 -17.51
C ALA A 245 15.74 3.56 -16.86
N ASN A 246 15.63 3.56 -15.52
CA ASN A 246 14.62 2.81 -14.76
C ASN A 246 14.52 1.33 -15.21
N ASN A 247 15.68 0.71 -15.49
CA ASN A 247 15.77 -0.60 -16.12
C ASN A 247 15.78 -1.77 -15.13
N PHE A 248 15.76 -1.51 -13.82
CA PHE A 248 15.81 -2.52 -12.75
C PHE A 248 17.04 -3.45 -12.84
N ASP A 249 18.19 -2.88 -13.24
CA ASP A 249 19.48 -3.58 -13.21
C ASP A 249 20.15 -3.56 -11.83
N ASN A 250 21.24 -4.31 -11.68
CA ASN A 250 22.00 -4.40 -10.44
C ASN A 250 22.58 -3.07 -9.95
N ILE A 251 22.88 -2.11 -10.84
CA ILE A 251 23.40 -0.78 -10.48
C ILE A 251 22.28 0.04 -9.85
N MET A 252 21.13 0.11 -10.50
CA MET A 252 19.94 0.79 -10.00
C MET A 252 19.47 0.14 -8.68
N ALA A 253 19.47 -1.18 -8.60
CA ALA A 253 19.13 -1.93 -7.40
C ALA A 253 20.04 -1.53 -6.22
N THR A 254 21.36 -1.56 -6.44
CA THR A 254 22.35 -1.18 -5.42
C THR A 254 22.14 0.26 -4.95
N TYR A 255 21.90 1.19 -5.89
CA TYR A 255 21.61 2.59 -5.56
C TYR A 255 20.37 2.72 -4.67
N ASN A 256 19.25 2.13 -5.07
CA ASN A 256 17.99 2.22 -4.33
C ASN A 256 18.07 1.55 -2.95
N ILE A 257 18.77 0.43 -2.82
CA ILE A 257 18.99 -0.25 -1.53
C ILE A 257 19.78 0.65 -0.57
N LEU A 258 20.85 1.30 -1.06
CA LEU A 258 21.67 2.19 -0.25
C LEU A 258 20.92 3.48 0.12
N LEU A 259 20.11 4.01 -0.79
CA LEU A 259 19.26 5.17 -0.55
C LEU A 259 18.19 4.85 0.52
N ASP A 260 17.52 3.72 0.41
CA ASP A 260 16.52 3.28 1.38
C ASP A 260 17.14 3.01 2.75
N LYS A 261 18.38 2.52 2.80
CA LYS A 261 19.15 2.39 4.05
C LYS A 261 19.44 3.76 4.67
N LYS A 262 19.94 4.72 3.89
CA LYS A 262 20.19 6.09 4.35
C LYS A 262 18.93 6.73 4.92
N ASN A 263 17.81 6.63 4.21
CA ASN A 263 16.52 7.19 4.65
C ASN A 263 15.99 6.54 5.93
N ARG A 264 16.15 5.22 6.07
CA ARG A 264 15.78 4.50 7.29
C ARG A 264 16.61 4.94 8.49
N ASP A 265 17.91 5.13 8.31
CA ASP A 265 18.79 5.59 9.38
C ASP A 265 18.40 7.01 9.82
N VAL A 266 18.20 7.94 8.87
CA VAL A 266 17.74 9.31 9.16
C VAL A 266 16.39 9.33 9.89
N ASN A 267 15.42 8.53 9.45
CA ASN A 267 14.11 8.47 10.10
C ASN A 267 14.19 7.91 11.52
N ARG A 268 15.06 6.93 11.76
CA ARG A 268 15.31 6.39 13.10
C ARG A 268 15.84 7.46 14.04
N PHE A 269 16.85 8.21 13.61
CA PHE A 269 17.40 9.32 14.41
C PHE A 269 16.34 10.40 14.72
N LYS A 270 15.46 10.74 13.77
CA LYS A 270 14.35 11.69 14.02
C LYS A 270 13.37 11.17 15.07
N ILE A 271 13.02 9.89 15.03
CA ILE A 271 12.09 9.27 16.00
C ILE A 271 12.73 9.22 17.39
N GLU A 272 14.01 8.84 17.48
CA GLU A 272 14.75 8.81 18.75
C GLU A 272 14.82 10.21 19.38
N ASN A 273 15.16 11.23 18.59
CA ASN A 273 15.18 12.62 19.07
C ASN A 273 13.81 13.13 19.49
N SER A 274 12.73 12.79 18.76
CA SER A 274 11.37 13.19 19.14
C SER A 274 10.90 12.57 20.45
N LYS A 275 11.34 11.34 20.77
CA LYS A 275 11.02 10.68 22.04
C LYS A 275 11.80 11.28 23.20
N LEU A 276 13.09 11.57 22.98
CA LEU A 276 13.92 12.27 23.96
C LEU A 276 13.31 13.64 24.29
N SER A 277 12.91 14.43 23.28
CA SER A 277 12.28 15.73 23.53
C SER A 277 10.97 15.66 24.32
N SER A 278 10.14 14.63 24.11
CA SER A 278 8.92 14.44 24.90
C SER A 278 9.17 13.99 26.35
N GLU A 279 10.31 13.34 26.64
CA GLU A 279 10.70 12.92 27.99
C GLU A 279 11.32 14.06 28.83
N PHE A 280 11.71 15.18 28.20
CA PHE A 280 12.19 16.39 28.89
C PHE A 280 11.11 17.47 29.09
N GLU A 281 9.90 17.26 28.58
CA GLU A 281 8.74 18.15 28.73
C GLU A 281 7.69 17.65 29.75
N GLU A 282 7.93 16.50 30.40
CA GLU A 282 7.20 16.02 31.60
C GLU A 282 8.02 16.28 32.88
#